data_AF-I7BYT3-F1
#
_entry.id   AF-I7BYT3-F1
#
_cell.length_a   1.000
_cell.length_b   1.000
_cell.length_c   1.000
_cell.angle_alpha   90.00
_cell.angle_beta   90.00
_cell.angle_gamma   90.00
#
_symmetry.space_group_name_H-M   'P 1'
#
loop_
_entity.id
_entity.type
_entity.pdbx_description
1 polymer ?
#
loop_
_entity_poly.entity_id
_entity_poly.type
_entity_poly.pdbx_seq_one_letter_code
_entity_poly.pdbx_strand_id
1 'polypeptide(L)'
;MKLALIGFGQAGGKVVDEFLAFDDAIDGGFVESAIAINSATTDLKGLDRVSVENRVLIGQARVKGHGVGADNELGAEIAEANIDELQGAIDRIPVHEIDAFLVVAGMGGGTGSGGAPVLAKHLQRVYTQPVYGLGILPGTDEGGIYTLNAARSFRTFVDQVDNLLVFDNDAWRSAGESVEGGYDRINREIVERFGLLFAAGEVREGDHVAESVVDSSEIINTLSNSGVSTVGYASETVEIDDGLLSSLTDDDEFDEGAATNRLTSLVRKATLGRLTLPCDVASADRGLVVASGPPSYLNRKGVERGRQWLEDETGSMEIRGGDYPITVRDEVGTVVLLSGVTDVPRIDQLQEVAIEAQETTADVQATADEDFASLMDTGDELDALF
;
A
#
# COMPACT_ATOMS: atom_id res chain seq x y z
N MET A 1 2.63 -14.84 -3.37
CA MET A 1 1.80 -14.53 -2.21
C MET A 1 0.38 -14.29 -2.67
N LYS A 2 -0.51 -15.22 -2.36
CA LYS A 2 -1.92 -15.12 -2.74
C LYS A 2 -2.63 -14.16 -1.82
N LEU A 3 -3.30 -13.16 -2.39
CA LEU A 3 -3.94 -12.09 -1.63
C LEU A 3 -5.45 -12.05 -1.84
N ALA A 4 -6.14 -11.74 -0.75
CA ALA A 4 -7.47 -11.13 -0.80
C ALA A 4 -7.32 -9.60 -0.76
N LEU A 5 -7.57 -8.94 -1.89
CA LEU A 5 -7.53 -7.49 -2.03
C LEU A 5 -8.86 -6.87 -1.61
N ILE A 6 -8.82 -5.86 -0.74
CA ILE A 6 -10.00 -5.14 -0.29
C ILE A 6 -9.76 -3.63 -0.45
N GLY A 7 -10.34 -3.04 -1.49
CA GLY A 7 -10.27 -1.61 -1.74
C GLY A 7 -11.34 -0.85 -0.98
N PHE A 8 -10.97 0.06 -0.08
CA PHE A 8 -11.89 0.85 0.73
C PHE A 8 -11.90 2.32 0.29
N GLY A 9 -13.07 2.82 -0.09
CA GLY A 9 -13.25 4.15 -0.67
C GLY A 9 -12.81 4.23 -2.13
N GLN A 10 -12.85 5.44 -2.71
CA GLN A 10 -12.60 5.65 -4.14
C GLN A 10 -11.17 5.27 -4.55
N ALA A 11 -10.15 5.79 -3.86
CA ALA A 11 -8.76 5.51 -4.16
C ALA A 11 -8.43 4.02 -3.98
N GLY A 12 -8.88 3.41 -2.88
CA GLY A 12 -8.69 1.99 -2.62
C GLY A 12 -9.33 1.11 -3.70
N GLY A 13 -10.57 1.42 -4.11
CA GLY A 13 -11.25 0.73 -5.19
C GLY A 13 -10.51 0.81 -6.52
N LYS A 14 -10.05 2.01 -6.92
CA LYS A 14 -9.28 2.21 -8.16
C LYS A 14 -7.94 1.46 -8.17
N VAL A 15 -7.21 1.46 -7.05
CA VAL A 15 -5.94 0.74 -6.95
C VAL A 15 -6.15 -0.77 -7.01
N VAL A 16 -7.18 -1.31 -6.36
CA VAL A 16 -7.52 -2.74 -6.47
C VAL A 16 -7.93 -3.11 -7.89
N ASP A 17 -8.67 -2.23 -8.59
CA ASP A 17 -9.02 -2.43 -10.00
C ASP A 17 -7.79 -2.47 -10.90
N GLU A 18 -6.78 -1.65 -10.60
CA GLU A 18 -5.50 -1.64 -11.30
C GLU A 18 -4.63 -2.85 -10.93
N PHE A 19 -4.69 -3.35 -9.68
CA PHE A 19 -4.02 -4.61 -9.30
C PHE A 19 -4.51 -5.79 -10.15
N LEU A 20 -5.83 -5.90 -10.37
CA LEU A 20 -6.39 -6.93 -11.26
C LEU A 20 -5.86 -6.78 -12.69
N ALA A 21 -5.75 -5.55 -13.18
CA ALA A 21 -5.19 -5.26 -14.50
C ALA A 21 -3.76 -5.76 -14.65
N PHE A 22 -2.97 -5.50 -13.62
CA PHE A 22 -1.55 -5.83 -13.60
C PHE A 22 -1.33 -7.32 -13.42
N ASP A 23 -2.07 -7.98 -12.53
CA ASP A 23 -1.97 -9.42 -12.29
C ASP A 23 -2.26 -10.20 -13.59
N ASP A 24 -3.29 -9.81 -14.34
CA ASP A 24 -3.58 -10.33 -15.68
C ASP A 24 -2.43 -10.06 -16.67
N ALA A 25 -1.88 -8.84 -16.65
CA ALA A 25 -0.87 -8.41 -17.62
C ALA A 25 0.48 -9.12 -17.44
N ILE A 26 0.84 -9.48 -16.20
CA ILE A 26 2.08 -10.21 -15.92
C ILE A 26 1.87 -11.72 -15.80
N ASP A 27 0.62 -12.19 -15.93
CA ASP A 27 0.22 -13.54 -15.57
C ASP A 27 0.81 -13.89 -14.20
N GLY A 28 0.44 -13.13 -13.16
CA GLY A 28 0.99 -13.26 -11.81
C GLY A 28 0.28 -14.36 -11.03
N GLY A 29 -1.04 -14.34 -11.03
CA GLY A 29 -1.89 -15.26 -10.26
C GLY A 29 -1.83 -15.01 -8.75
N PHE A 30 -1.44 -13.80 -8.33
CA PHE A 30 -1.33 -13.46 -6.90
C PHE A 30 -2.61 -12.86 -6.32
N VAL A 31 -3.60 -12.50 -7.15
CA VAL A 31 -4.90 -12.00 -6.69
C VAL A 31 -5.93 -13.13 -6.69
N GLU A 32 -6.20 -13.70 -5.51
CA GLU A 32 -7.21 -14.76 -5.35
C GLU A 32 -8.63 -14.18 -5.33
N SER A 33 -8.80 -13.02 -4.69
CA SER A 33 -10.09 -12.33 -4.64
C SER A 33 -9.90 -10.83 -4.51
N ALA A 34 -10.82 -10.07 -5.10
CA ALA A 34 -10.86 -8.62 -5.01
C ALA A 34 -12.27 -8.12 -4.65
N ILE A 35 -12.36 -7.27 -3.63
CA ILE A 35 -13.58 -6.60 -3.18
C ILE A 35 -13.36 -5.10 -3.19
N ALA A 36 -14.36 -4.33 -3.63
CA ALA A 36 -14.37 -2.87 -3.52
C ALA A 36 -15.53 -2.41 -2.63
N ILE A 37 -15.22 -1.70 -1.55
CA ILE A 37 -16.17 -1.17 -0.58
C ILE A 37 -16.19 0.35 -0.70
N ASN A 38 -17.37 0.95 -0.84
CA ASN A 38 -17.50 2.41 -0.81
C ASN A 38 -18.89 2.84 -0.34
N SER A 39 -19.03 4.11 0.06
CA SER A 39 -20.31 4.75 0.40
C SER A 39 -20.86 5.61 -0.74
N ALA A 40 -20.11 5.75 -1.84
CA ALA A 40 -20.49 6.43 -3.07
C ALA A 40 -20.80 5.42 -4.20
N THR A 41 -22.02 5.45 -4.73
CA THR A 41 -22.48 4.53 -5.79
C THR A 41 -21.80 4.79 -7.13
N THR A 42 -21.51 6.06 -7.46
CA THR A 42 -20.87 6.44 -8.71
C THR A 42 -19.46 5.87 -8.82
N ASP A 43 -18.72 5.86 -7.72
CA ASP A 43 -17.34 5.38 -7.68
C ASP A 43 -17.29 3.87 -7.92
N LEU A 44 -18.17 3.09 -7.28
CA LEU A 44 -18.25 1.64 -7.50
C LEU A 44 -18.64 1.32 -8.94
N LYS A 45 -19.54 2.10 -9.55
CA LYS A 45 -19.93 1.91 -10.96
C LYS A 45 -18.79 2.22 -11.93
N GLY A 46 -17.84 3.07 -11.54
CA GLY A 46 -16.69 3.45 -12.36
C GLY A 46 -15.53 2.45 -12.35
N LEU A 47 -15.61 1.35 -11.60
CA LEU A 47 -14.60 0.28 -11.63
C LEU A 47 -14.79 -0.61 -12.86
N ASP A 48 -13.70 -1.05 -13.47
CA ASP A 48 -13.73 -1.81 -14.72
C ASP A 48 -13.61 -3.32 -14.50
N ARG A 49 -12.74 -3.75 -13.57
CA ARG A 49 -12.33 -5.17 -13.39
C ARG A 49 -12.92 -5.83 -12.16
N VAL A 50 -13.09 -5.11 -11.05
CA VAL A 50 -13.75 -5.67 -9.85
C VAL A 50 -15.18 -6.08 -10.21
N SER A 51 -15.54 -7.34 -9.99
CA SER A 51 -16.86 -7.85 -10.40
C SER A 51 -18.00 -7.16 -9.66
N VAL A 52 -19.18 -7.06 -10.29
CA VAL A 52 -20.31 -6.29 -9.74
C VAL A 52 -20.77 -6.85 -8.40
N GLU A 53 -20.76 -8.16 -8.24
CA GLU A 53 -21.07 -8.85 -6.99
C GLU A 53 -20.07 -8.53 -5.88
N ASN A 54 -18.83 -8.17 -6.21
CA ASN A 54 -17.79 -7.82 -5.24
C ASN A 54 -17.70 -6.30 -4.98
N ARG A 55 -18.63 -5.51 -5.52
CA ARG A 55 -18.77 -4.07 -5.24
C ARG A 55 -19.79 -3.88 -4.12
N VAL A 56 -19.31 -3.58 -2.92
CA VAL A 56 -20.12 -3.44 -1.71
C VAL A 56 -20.40 -1.98 -1.43
N LEU A 57 -21.67 -1.58 -1.49
CA LEU A 57 -22.11 -0.25 -1.12
C LEU A 57 -22.50 -0.24 0.36
N ILE A 58 -21.92 0.66 1.15
CA ILE A 58 -22.24 0.83 2.59
C ILE A 58 -22.84 2.21 2.88
N GLY A 59 -23.44 2.38 4.06
CA GLY A 59 -23.91 3.67 4.54
C GLY A 59 -25.15 4.22 3.84
N GLN A 60 -25.91 3.39 3.12
CA GLN A 60 -27.13 3.80 2.39
C GLN A 60 -28.13 4.51 3.31
N ALA A 61 -28.24 4.08 4.56
CA ALA A 61 -29.11 4.69 5.56
C ALA A 61 -28.69 6.12 5.97
N ARG A 62 -27.39 6.45 5.86
CA ARG A 62 -26.81 7.74 6.27
C ARG A 62 -26.62 8.69 5.10
N VAL A 63 -26.00 8.23 4.02
CA VAL A 63 -25.56 9.08 2.89
C VAL A 63 -26.25 8.77 1.55
N LYS A 64 -27.14 7.77 1.51
CA LYS A 64 -27.94 7.42 0.32
C LYS A 64 -27.10 7.20 -0.95
N GLY A 65 -25.88 6.70 -0.80
CA GLY A 65 -24.99 6.41 -1.92
C GLY A 65 -24.20 7.61 -2.49
N HIS A 66 -24.14 8.74 -1.81
CA HIS A 66 -23.42 9.95 -2.28
C HIS A 66 -22.00 10.09 -1.70
N GLY A 67 -21.56 9.16 -0.84
CA GLY A 67 -20.30 9.28 -0.13
C GLY A 67 -20.40 10.12 1.16
N VAL A 68 -19.35 10.05 1.98
CA VAL A 68 -19.21 10.86 3.21
C VAL A 68 -18.36 12.13 2.99
N GLY A 69 -17.89 12.36 1.76
CA GLY A 69 -16.90 13.41 1.47
C GLY A 69 -15.59 13.17 2.23
N ALA A 70 -15.09 14.24 2.88
CA ALA A 70 -13.89 14.20 3.71
C ALA A 70 -14.21 14.00 5.22
N ASP A 71 -15.41 13.54 5.57
CA ASP A 71 -15.77 13.22 6.95
C ASP A 71 -15.28 11.80 7.31
N ASN A 72 -14.10 11.71 7.92
CA ASN A 72 -13.50 10.45 8.35
C ASN A 72 -14.33 9.79 9.48
N GLU A 73 -14.78 10.55 10.47
CA GLU A 73 -15.52 10.03 11.62
C GLU A 73 -16.83 9.38 11.16
N LEU A 74 -17.57 10.03 10.27
CA LEU A 74 -18.76 9.44 9.64
C LEU A 74 -18.42 8.19 8.81
N GLY A 75 -17.26 8.17 8.14
CA GLY A 75 -16.76 7.00 7.41
C GLY A 75 -16.57 5.79 8.33
N ALA A 76 -15.96 6.00 9.50
CA ALA A 76 -15.77 4.97 10.51
C ALA A 76 -17.12 4.49 11.09
N GLU A 77 -18.01 5.41 11.47
CA GLU A 77 -19.36 5.06 11.98
C GLU A 77 -20.14 4.18 10.99
N ILE A 78 -20.07 4.52 9.69
CA ILE A 78 -20.74 3.75 8.65
C ILE A 78 -20.11 2.36 8.52
N ALA A 79 -18.79 2.25 8.53
CA ALA A 79 -18.10 0.96 8.45
C ALA A 79 -18.46 0.06 9.65
N GLU A 80 -18.49 0.63 10.86
CA GLU A 80 -18.88 -0.11 12.08
C GLU A 80 -20.34 -0.57 12.03
N ALA A 81 -21.26 0.30 11.61
CA ALA A 81 -22.69 -0.02 11.51
C ALA A 81 -23.00 -1.05 10.41
N ASN A 82 -22.15 -1.16 9.40
CA ASN A 82 -22.29 -2.09 8.28
C ASN A 82 -21.36 -3.32 8.39
N ILE A 83 -20.73 -3.57 9.54
CA ILE A 83 -19.70 -4.63 9.65
C ILE A 83 -20.21 -6.03 9.29
N ASP A 84 -21.47 -6.35 9.60
CA ASP A 84 -22.09 -7.64 9.24
C ASP A 84 -22.25 -7.80 7.71
N GLU A 85 -22.55 -6.70 7.00
CA GLU A 85 -22.64 -6.70 5.53
C GLU A 85 -21.25 -6.86 4.90
N LEU A 86 -20.25 -6.20 5.47
CA LEU A 86 -18.85 -6.37 5.08
C LEU A 86 -18.39 -7.81 5.29
N GLN A 87 -18.70 -8.40 6.45
CA GLN A 87 -18.40 -9.80 6.75
C GLN A 87 -19.05 -10.73 5.73
N GLY A 88 -20.33 -10.54 5.41
CA GLY A 88 -21.02 -11.36 4.39
C GLY A 88 -20.38 -11.27 3.00
N ALA A 89 -19.78 -10.13 2.65
CA ALA A 89 -19.01 -10.02 1.41
C ALA A 89 -17.68 -10.81 1.48
N ILE A 90 -16.99 -10.74 2.62
CA ILE A 90 -15.70 -11.40 2.88
C ILE A 90 -15.86 -12.92 3.01
N ASP A 91 -16.99 -13.42 3.51
CA ASP A 91 -17.29 -14.85 3.60
C ASP A 91 -17.31 -15.57 2.24
N ARG A 92 -17.37 -14.82 1.13
CA ARG A 92 -17.28 -15.35 -0.23
C ARG A 92 -15.85 -15.61 -0.69
N ILE A 93 -14.87 -15.10 0.03
CA ILE A 93 -13.46 -15.29 -0.26
C ILE A 93 -13.05 -16.71 0.16
N PRO A 94 -12.33 -17.48 -0.67
CA PRO A 94 -11.74 -18.74 -0.26
C PRO A 94 -10.54 -18.47 0.67
N VAL A 95 -10.79 -18.08 1.93
CA VAL A 95 -9.74 -17.65 2.88
C VAL A 95 -8.66 -18.70 3.15
N HIS A 96 -8.95 -19.98 2.88
CA HIS A 96 -7.98 -21.06 3.01
C HIS A 96 -6.97 -21.12 1.83
N GLU A 97 -7.21 -20.37 0.76
CA GLU A 97 -6.36 -20.29 -0.43
C GLU A 97 -5.51 -19.01 -0.47
N ILE A 98 -5.70 -18.09 0.48
CA ILE A 98 -4.91 -16.85 0.57
C ILE A 98 -3.82 -16.95 1.64
N ASP A 99 -2.71 -16.29 1.38
CA ASP A 99 -1.62 -16.08 2.34
C ASP A 99 -1.91 -14.89 3.26
N ALA A 100 -2.54 -13.83 2.74
CA ALA A 100 -2.84 -12.61 3.51
C ALA A 100 -4.03 -11.80 2.95
N PHE A 101 -4.58 -10.93 3.79
CA PHE A 101 -5.48 -9.85 3.37
C PHE A 101 -4.67 -8.58 3.10
N LEU A 102 -5.02 -7.84 2.05
CA LEU A 102 -4.49 -6.49 1.80
C LEU A 102 -5.63 -5.47 1.73
N VAL A 103 -5.74 -4.63 2.76
CA VAL A 103 -6.72 -3.54 2.83
C VAL A 103 -6.10 -2.27 2.23
N VAL A 104 -6.62 -1.84 1.08
CA VAL A 104 -6.09 -0.69 0.32
C VAL A 104 -6.99 0.52 0.53
N ALA A 105 -6.44 1.65 0.97
CA ALA A 105 -7.24 2.85 1.19
C ALA A 105 -6.46 4.16 1.03
N GLY A 106 -7.17 5.19 0.53
CA GLY A 106 -6.73 6.57 0.61
C GLY A 106 -6.97 7.13 2.01
N MET A 107 -5.90 7.55 2.69
CA MET A 107 -5.95 8.00 4.08
C MET A 107 -6.47 9.45 4.22
N GLY A 108 -6.44 10.26 3.17
CA GLY A 108 -6.92 11.65 3.23
C GLY A 108 -8.45 11.82 3.08
N GLY A 109 -9.16 10.84 2.52
CA GLY A 109 -10.61 10.94 2.27
C GLY A 109 -11.46 10.78 3.55
N GLY A 110 -12.76 10.51 3.40
CA GLY A 110 -13.62 10.13 4.52
C GLY A 110 -13.85 8.62 4.60
N THR A 111 -14.42 8.02 3.55
CA THR A 111 -14.82 6.58 3.54
C THR A 111 -13.64 5.65 3.78
N GLY A 112 -12.57 5.76 2.98
CA GLY A 112 -11.38 4.90 3.11
C GLY A 112 -10.63 5.17 4.41
N SER A 113 -10.42 6.45 4.71
CA SER A 113 -9.71 6.96 5.89
C SER A 113 -10.29 6.43 7.21
N GLY A 114 -11.61 6.48 7.37
CA GLY A 114 -12.29 6.00 8.58
C GLY A 114 -12.65 4.51 8.55
N GLY A 115 -13.01 3.97 7.40
CA GLY A 115 -13.51 2.61 7.29
C GLY A 115 -12.44 1.52 7.19
N ALA A 116 -11.28 1.81 6.59
CA ALA A 116 -10.21 0.82 6.43
C ALA A 116 -9.64 0.32 7.77
N PRO A 117 -9.33 1.18 8.76
CA PRO A 117 -8.88 0.72 10.08
C PRO A 117 -9.93 -0.10 10.83
N VAL A 118 -11.22 0.26 10.68
CA VAL A 118 -12.35 -0.49 11.27
C VAL A 118 -12.40 -1.90 10.69
N LEU A 119 -12.28 -2.02 9.36
CA LEU A 119 -12.29 -3.32 8.71
C LEU A 119 -11.04 -4.15 9.05
N ALA A 120 -9.86 -3.55 9.04
CA ALA A 120 -8.61 -4.24 9.35
C ALA A 120 -8.63 -4.85 10.76
N LYS A 121 -9.08 -4.07 11.74
CA LYS A 121 -9.33 -4.54 13.12
C LYS A 121 -10.28 -5.73 13.20
N HIS A 122 -11.33 -5.70 12.39
CA HIS A 122 -12.30 -6.79 12.33
C HIS A 122 -11.70 -8.05 11.73
N LEU A 123 -10.98 -7.92 10.61
CA LEU A 123 -10.28 -9.03 9.96
C LEU A 123 -9.29 -9.71 10.92
N GLN A 124 -8.46 -8.93 11.64
CA GLN A 124 -7.49 -9.47 12.62
C GLN A 124 -8.15 -10.21 13.79
N ARG A 125 -9.43 -9.95 14.08
CA ARG A 125 -10.19 -10.66 15.12
C ARG A 125 -10.79 -11.97 14.63
N VAL A 126 -11.16 -12.02 13.36
CA VAL A 126 -11.92 -13.14 12.77
C VAL A 126 -11.01 -14.16 12.11
N TYR A 127 -9.91 -13.72 11.50
CA TYR A 127 -9.02 -14.54 10.69
C TYR A 127 -7.62 -14.64 11.31
N THR A 128 -6.91 -15.71 10.95
CA THR A 128 -5.53 -15.96 11.41
C THR A 128 -4.48 -15.51 10.40
N GLN A 129 -4.86 -15.32 9.14
CA GLN A 129 -4.02 -14.80 8.08
C GLN A 129 -3.59 -13.36 8.40
N PRO A 130 -2.35 -12.96 8.09
CA PRO A 130 -1.90 -11.58 8.22
C PRO A 130 -2.85 -10.62 7.49
N VAL A 131 -3.07 -9.46 8.10
CA VAL A 131 -3.84 -8.36 7.54
C VAL A 131 -2.91 -7.18 7.34
N TYR A 132 -2.54 -6.92 6.09
CA TYR A 132 -1.71 -5.78 5.71
C TYR A 132 -2.58 -4.60 5.29
N GLY A 133 -2.09 -3.39 5.56
CA GLY A 133 -2.65 -2.16 5.02
C GLY A 133 -1.80 -1.65 3.86
N LEU A 134 -2.43 -1.15 2.79
CA LEU A 134 -1.79 -0.27 1.81
C LEU A 134 -2.43 1.12 1.93
N GLY A 135 -1.75 1.99 2.68
CA GLY A 135 -2.20 3.35 2.96
C GLY A 135 -1.63 4.36 1.97
N ILE A 136 -2.52 5.09 1.29
CA ILE A 136 -2.14 6.12 0.31
C ILE A 136 -2.29 7.50 0.98
N LEU A 137 -1.17 8.20 1.19
CA LEU A 137 -1.15 9.56 1.73
C LEU A 137 -1.54 10.58 0.66
N PRO A 138 -2.26 11.66 1.04
CA PRO A 138 -2.62 12.73 0.12
C PRO A 138 -1.40 13.60 -0.24
N GLY A 139 -1.48 14.27 -1.39
CA GLY A 139 -0.56 15.35 -1.72
C GLY A 139 -0.68 16.54 -0.74
N THR A 140 0.42 17.27 -0.54
CA THR A 140 0.46 18.41 0.39
C THR A 140 -0.42 19.60 -0.02
N ASP A 141 -0.76 19.69 -1.31
CA ASP A 141 -1.59 20.74 -1.90
C ASP A 141 -3.09 20.38 -2.01
N GLU A 142 -3.49 19.15 -1.65
CA GLU A 142 -4.89 18.71 -1.70
C GLU A 142 -5.75 19.48 -0.68
N GLY A 143 -5.14 20.01 0.38
CA GLY A 143 -5.75 20.88 1.38
C GLY A 143 -5.68 20.32 2.80
N GLY A 144 -5.74 21.22 3.80
CA GLY A 144 -5.49 20.87 5.20
C GLY A 144 -6.42 19.80 5.78
N ILE A 145 -7.67 19.70 5.31
CA ILE A 145 -8.62 18.67 5.75
C ILE A 145 -8.14 17.25 5.38
N TYR A 146 -7.55 17.08 4.20
CA TYR A 146 -7.06 15.76 3.76
C TYR A 146 -5.80 15.36 4.53
N THR A 147 -4.90 16.31 4.79
CA THR A 147 -3.72 16.05 5.64
C THR A 147 -4.13 15.69 7.07
N LEU A 148 -5.12 16.38 7.65
CA LEU A 148 -5.64 16.06 8.97
C LEU A 148 -6.29 14.67 9.03
N ASN A 149 -7.11 14.34 8.03
CA ASN A 149 -7.70 13.00 7.91
C ASN A 149 -6.62 11.92 7.79
N ALA A 150 -5.59 12.16 6.97
CA ALA A 150 -4.47 11.24 6.82
C ALA A 150 -3.73 11.04 8.13
N ALA A 151 -3.48 12.10 8.89
CA ALA A 151 -2.83 12.01 10.19
C ALA A 151 -3.63 11.17 11.21
N ARG A 152 -4.95 11.39 11.29
CA ARG A 152 -5.86 10.62 12.16
C ARG A 152 -5.97 9.15 11.74
N SER A 153 -6.13 8.92 10.44
CA SER A 153 -6.25 7.59 9.85
C SER A 153 -4.97 6.81 10.00
N PHE A 154 -3.81 7.40 9.66
CA PHE A 154 -2.50 6.76 9.78
C PHE A 154 -2.27 6.21 11.19
N ARG A 155 -2.48 7.06 12.22
CA ARG A 155 -2.34 6.67 13.64
C ARG A 155 -3.19 5.45 13.99
N THR A 156 -4.42 5.39 13.48
CA THR A 156 -5.32 4.27 13.78
C THR A 156 -4.98 3.05 12.93
N PHE A 157 -4.70 3.24 11.64
CA PHE A 157 -4.54 2.16 10.68
C PHE A 157 -3.31 1.33 10.98
N VAL A 158 -2.17 1.98 11.30
CA VAL A 158 -0.91 1.28 11.64
C VAL A 158 -1.07 0.34 12.84
N ASP A 159 -1.95 0.69 13.79
CA ASP A 159 -2.24 -0.12 14.98
C ASP A 159 -3.24 -1.26 14.72
N GLN A 160 -3.94 -1.27 13.58
CA GLN A 160 -4.98 -2.26 13.24
C GLN A 160 -4.57 -3.20 12.10
N VAL A 161 -3.29 -3.20 11.71
CA VAL A 161 -2.72 -4.09 10.68
C VAL A 161 -1.44 -4.73 11.21
N ASP A 162 -1.08 -5.88 10.64
CA ASP A 162 0.19 -6.54 10.95
C ASP A 162 1.38 -5.76 10.39
N ASN A 163 1.17 -5.03 9.28
CA ASN A 163 2.12 -4.07 8.74
C ASN A 163 1.40 -3.08 7.80
N LEU A 164 1.81 -1.81 7.83
CA LEU A 164 1.27 -0.76 6.96
C LEU A 164 2.27 -0.41 5.86
N LEU A 165 2.02 -0.89 4.66
CA LEU A 165 2.69 -0.45 3.44
C LEU A 165 2.17 0.95 3.09
N VAL A 166 3.08 1.90 2.87
CA VAL A 166 2.70 3.30 2.63
C VAL A 166 3.16 3.76 1.26
N PHE A 167 2.26 4.48 0.57
CA PHE A 167 2.55 5.23 -0.63
C PHE A 167 2.22 6.70 -0.44
N ASP A 168 3.17 7.58 -0.68
CA ASP A 168 3.00 9.03 -0.56
C ASP A 168 2.73 9.66 -1.92
N ASN A 169 1.49 10.08 -2.18
CA ASN A 169 1.16 10.73 -3.45
C ASN A 169 2.04 11.94 -3.72
N ASP A 170 2.42 12.69 -2.68
CA ASP A 170 3.24 13.91 -2.81
C ASP A 170 4.58 13.62 -3.49
N ALA A 171 5.24 12.52 -3.11
CA ALA A 171 6.53 12.10 -3.67
C ALA A 171 6.45 11.65 -5.15
N TRP A 172 5.25 11.33 -5.65
CA TRP A 172 5.03 10.73 -6.96
C TRP A 172 4.31 11.64 -7.96
N ARG A 173 4.08 12.90 -7.58
CA ARG A 173 3.48 13.89 -8.47
C ARG A 173 4.42 14.32 -9.59
N SER A 174 3.84 14.68 -10.72
CA SER A 174 4.52 15.30 -11.85
C SER A 174 3.91 16.67 -12.12
N ALA A 175 4.75 17.69 -12.32
CA ALA A 175 4.27 19.03 -12.65
C ALA A 175 3.62 19.03 -14.04
N GLY A 176 2.43 19.63 -14.15
CA GLY A 176 1.75 19.86 -15.44
C GLY A 176 0.78 18.76 -15.89
N GLU A 177 0.53 17.74 -15.08
CA GLU A 177 -0.49 16.72 -15.36
C GLU A 177 -1.90 17.16 -14.90
N SER A 178 -2.94 16.69 -15.58
CA SER A 178 -4.31 16.76 -15.05
C SER A 178 -4.43 15.88 -13.81
N VAL A 179 -5.28 16.28 -12.85
CA VAL A 179 -5.52 15.51 -11.62
C VAL A 179 -5.86 14.04 -11.91
N GLU A 180 -6.77 13.77 -12.86
CA GLU A 180 -7.18 12.41 -13.20
C GLU A 180 -6.04 11.59 -13.82
N GLY A 181 -5.41 12.08 -14.89
CA GLY A 181 -4.26 11.39 -15.50
C GLY A 181 -3.06 11.20 -14.55
N GLY A 182 -2.89 12.10 -13.58
CA GLY A 182 -1.90 11.98 -12.52
C GLY A 182 -2.18 10.80 -11.59
N TYR A 183 -3.44 10.62 -11.17
CA TYR A 183 -3.82 9.48 -10.33
C TYR A 183 -3.73 8.14 -11.07
N ASP A 184 -4.08 8.09 -12.37
CA ASP A 184 -3.93 6.84 -13.14
C ASP A 184 -2.47 6.41 -13.26
N ARG A 185 -1.55 7.37 -13.44
CA ARG A 185 -0.11 7.10 -13.41
C ARG A 185 0.34 6.65 -12.03
N ILE A 186 -0.08 7.33 -10.97
CA ILE A 186 0.25 6.95 -9.59
C ILE A 186 -0.24 5.53 -9.28
N ASN A 187 -1.46 5.16 -9.68
CA ASN A 187 -2.00 3.82 -9.48
C ASN A 187 -1.13 2.75 -10.17
N ARG A 188 -0.67 3.02 -11.40
CA ARG A 188 0.29 2.13 -12.09
C ARG A 188 1.61 2.00 -11.33
N GLU A 189 2.16 3.09 -10.80
CA GLU A 189 3.40 3.06 -10.01
C GLU A 189 3.23 2.28 -8.69
N ILE A 190 2.06 2.42 -8.03
CA ILE A 190 1.71 1.62 -6.84
C ILE A 190 1.72 0.14 -7.22
N VAL A 191 0.90 -0.21 -8.20
CA VAL A 191 0.63 -1.60 -8.55
C VAL A 191 1.85 -2.28 -9.17
N GLU A 192 2.70 -1.59 -9.91
CA GLU A 192 3.95 -2.18 -10.41
C GLU A 192 4.88 -2.60 -9.27
N ARG A 193 5.05 -1.76 -8.25
CA ARG A 193 5.91 -2.06 -7.10
C ARG A 193 5.38 -3.19 -6.25
N PHE A 194 4.15 -3.03 -5.76
CA PHE A 194 3.55 -4.00 -4.85
C PHE A 194 3.11 -5.27 -5.59
N GLY A 195 2.66 -5.15 -6.84
CA GLY A 195 2.29 -6.30 -7.67
C GLY A 195 3.49 -7.19 -7.97
N LEU A 196 4.64 -6.63 -8.37
CA LEU A 196 5.86 -7.43 -8.53
C LEU A 196 6.32 -8.06 -7.22
N LEU A 197 6.22 -7.34 -6.10
CA LEU A 197 6.55 -7.87 -4.77
C LEU A 197 5.69 -9.10 -4.42
N PHE A 198 4.37 -9.01 -4.60
CA PHE A 198 3.46 -10.09 -4.19
C PHE A 198 3.43 -11.25 -5.18
N ALA A 199 3.54 -10.96 -6.48
CA ALA A 199 3.69 -11.96 -7.53
C ALA A 199 4.94 -12.82 -7.31
N ALA A 200 6.02 -12.21 -6.83
CA ALA A 200 7.26 -12.93 -6.56
C ALA A 200 7.14 -14.05 -5.54
N GLY A 201 6.18 -13.98 -4.62
CA GLY A 201 5.96 -15.06 -3.66
C GLY A 201 5.10 -16.22 -4.19
N GLU A 202 4.55 -16.13 -5.42
CA GLU A 202 3.76 -17.22 -6.01
C GLU A 202 4.69 -18.26 -6.65
N VAL A 203 4.61 -19.50 -6.19
CA VAL A 203 5.33 -20.63 -6.78
C VAL A 203 4.34 -21.45 -7.62
N ARG A 204 4.52 -21.45 -8.95
CA ARG A 204 3.66 -22.22 -9.87
C ARG A 204 4.10 -23.67 -9.99
N GLU A 205 3.14 -24.60 -10.03
CA GLU A 205 3.42 -26.02 -10.27
C GLU A 205 4.07 -26.20 -11.65
N GLY A 206 5.35 -26.60 -11.67
CA GLY A 206 6.10 -26.87 -12.91
C GLY A 206 7.34 -25.99 -13.09
N ASP A 207 7.49 -24.92 -12.30
CA ASP A 207 8.75 -24.21 -12.22
C ASP A 207 9.77 -25.11 -11.53
N HIS A 208 10.94 -25.28 -12.17
CA HIS A 208 12.05 -25.97 -11.54
C HIS A 208 12.35 -25.22 -10.25
N VAL A 209 12.13 -25.89 -9.11
CA VAL A 209 12.40 -25.36 -7.77
C VAL A 209 13.89 -25.03 -7.69
N ALA A 210 14.23 -23.80 -8.06
CA ALA A 210 15.53 -23.24 -7.76
C ALA A 210 15.55 -22.99 -6.25
N GLU A 211 16.68 -23.28 -5.60
CA GLU A 211 16.84 -23.13 -4.15
C GLU A 211 16.75 -21.67 -3.65
N SER A 212 16.48 -20.68 -4.51
CA SER A 212 16.61 -19.24 -4.25
C SER A 212 15.43 -18.37 -4.73
N VAL A 213 14.28 -18.98 -5.06
CA VAL A 213 13.06 -18.24 -5.45
C VAL A 213 12.42 -17.62 -4.20
N VAL A 214 11.90 -16.41 -4.33
CA VAL A 214 11.13 -15.78 -3.23
C VAL A 214 9.85 -16.58 -3.01
N ASP A 215 9.54 -16.91 -1.76
CA ASP A 215 8.24 -17.48 -1.40
C ASP A 215 7.41 -16.48 -0.58
N SER A 216 6.12 -16.78 -0.36
CA SER A 216 5.27 -15.98 0.50
C SER A 216 5.83 -15.84 1.92
N SER A 217 6.55 -16.85 2.44
CA SER A 217 7.11 -16.83 3.79
C SER A 217 8.18 -15.75 3.94
N GLU A 218 9.02 -15.53 2.92
CA GLU A 218 10.05 -14.49 2.95
C GLU A 218 9.43 -13.09 3.02
N ILE A 219 8.32 -12.86 2.31
CA ILE A 219 7.55 -11.61 2.39
C ILE A 219 6.88 -11.47 3.76
N ILE A 220 6.17 -12.51 4.24
CA ILE A 220 5.50 -12.50 5.55
C ILE A 220 6.50 -12.24 6.68
N ASN A 221 7.65 -12.93 6.66
CA ASN A 221 8.69 -12.76 7.65
C ASN A 221 9.32 -11.36 7.59
N THR A 222 9.40 -10.74 6.41
CA THR A 222 9.88 -9.34 6.30
C THR A 222 8.86 -8.36 6.88
N LEU A 223 7.56 -8.64 6.71
CA LEU A 223 6.45 -7.83 7.21
C LEU A 223 5.95 -8.24 8.61
N SER A 224 6.61 -9.18 9.30
CA SER A 224 6.06 -9.76 10.53
C SER A 224 6.04 -8.81 11.74
N ASN A 225 6.74 -7.69 11.65
CA ASN A 225 6.73 -6.66 12.68
C ASN A 225 5.70 -5.59 12.31
N SER A 226 4.87 -5.22 13.29
CA SER A 226 4.03 -4.03 13.18
C SER A 226 4.88 -2.80 12.95
N GLY A 227 4.36 -1.88 12.15
CA GLY A 227 5.06 -0.67 11.76
C GLY A 227 4.79 -0.32 10.31
N VAL A 228 5.69 0.48 9.76
CA VAL A 228 5.58 1.04 8.42
C VAL A 228 6.58 0.37 7.49
N SER A 229 6.14 0.12 6.27
CA SER A 229 6.99 -0.38 5.20
C SER A 229 6.92 0.51 3.97
N THR A 230 8.03 0.55 3.24
CA THR A 230 8.20 1.28 2.00
C THR A 230 8.84 0.39 0.94
N VAL A 231 8.58 0.68 -0.33
CA VAL A 231 9.09 -0.11 -1.45
C VAL A 231 9.85 0.77 -2.44
N GLY A 232 11.04 0.32 -2.81
CA GLY A 232 11.82 0.84 -3.92
C GLY A 232 11.70 -0.05 -5.14
N TYR A 233 11.79 0.54 -6.34
CA TYR A 233 11.85 -0.23 -7.58
C TYR A 233 12.72 0.46 -8.63
N ALA A 234 13.48 -0.35 -9.35
CA ALA A 234 14.23 0.06 -10.53
C ALA A 234 14.25 -1.06 -11.55
N SER A 235 14.16 -0.71 -12.83
CA SER A 235 14.27 -1.66 -13.93
C SER A 235 15.14 -1.13 -15.06
N GLU A 236 15.52 -2.03 -15.96
CA GLU A 236 16.08 -1.71 -17.25
C GLU A 236 15.67 -2.74 -18.31
N THR A 237 15.43 -2.27 -19.53
CA THR A 237 15.08 -3.10 -20.68
C THR A 237 16.29 -3.94 -21.13
N VAL A 238 16.02 -5.18 -21.52
CA VAL A 238 16.99 -6.13 -22.05
C VAL A 238 16.51 -6.67 -23.40
N GLU A 239 17.44 -6.87 -24.33
CA GLU A 239 17.11 -7.43 -25.64
C GLU A 239 16.93 -8.94 -25.53
N ILE A 240 15.69 -9.44 -25.62
CA ILE A 240 15.41 -10.87 -25.68
C ILE A 240 15.67 -11.35 -27.11
N ASP A 241 16.70 -12.16 -27.32
CA ASP A 241 17.01 -12.69 -28.64
C ASP A 241 16.08 -13.87 -28.99
N ASP A 242 15.14 -13.65 -29.90
CA ASP A 242 14.15 -14.64 -30.33
C ASP A 242 14.81 -15.66 -31.26
N GLY A 243 15.16 -16.83 -30.71
CA GLY A 243 16.07 -17.85 -31.25
C GLY A 243 15.69 -18.57 -32.56
N LEU A 244 15.30 -17.87 -33.62
CA LEU A 244 15.12 -18.44 -34.97
C LEU A 244 16.39 -18.39 -35.85
N LEU A 245 17.41 -17.63 -35.47
CA LEU A 245 18.66 -17.49 -36.24
C LEU A 245 19.95 -17.89 -35.48
N SER A 246 19.87 -18.25 -34.19
CA SER A 246 21.05 -18.53 -33.35
C SER A 246 21.78 -19.85 -33.64
N SER A 247 21.25 -20.71 -34.53
CA SER A 247 21.91 -21.98 -34.89
C SER A 247 23.18 -21.82 -35.74
N LEU A 248 23.59 -20.60 -36.11
CA LEU A 248 24.69 -20.37 -37.06
C LEU A 248 25.82 -19.45 -36.55
N THR A 249 25.75 -18.99 -35.31
CA THR A 249 26.85 -18.25 -34.67
C THR A 249 27.09 -18.81 -33.28
N ASP A 250 28.22 -19.49 -33.12
CA ASP A 250 28.85 -19.74 -31.82
C ASP A 250 29.12 -18.39 -31.10
N ASP A 251 29.00 -18.40 -29.77
CA ASP A 251 29.36 -17.36 -28.78
C ASP A 251 28.32 -16.28 -28.38
N ASP A 252 27.13 -16.67 -27.91
CA ASP A 252 26.44 -15.91 -26.84
C ASP A 252 26.64 -16.62 -25.49
N GLU A 253 27.86 -16.54 -24.96
CA GLU A 253 28.19 -17.00 -23.62
C GLU A 253 27.47 -16.08 -22.62
N PHE A 254 26.57 -16.62 -21.79
CA PHE A 254 25.91 -15.88 -20.71
C PHE A 254 26.97 -15.17 -19.84
N ASP A 255 27.05 -13.84 -19.93
CA ASP A 255 27.96 -13.05 -19.13
C ASP A 255 27.43 -12.92 -17.69
N GLU A 256 27.74 -13.92 -16.89
CA GLU A 256 27.42 -13.96 -15.46
C GLU A 256 27.94 -12.71 -14.72
N GLY A 257 29.07 -12.15 -15.17
CA GLY A 257 29.64 -10.92 -14.61
C GLY A 257 28.76 -9.69 -14.86
N ALA A 258 28.30 -9.52 -16.10
CA ALA A 258 27.39 -8.44 -16.49
C ALA A 258 26.04 -8.54 -15.76
N ALA A 259 25.43 -9.73 -15.70
CA ALA A 259 24.19 -9.96 -14.96
C ALA A 259 24.33 -9.62 -13.47
N THR A 260 25.45 -10.02 -12.85
CA THR A 260 25.74 -9.72 -11.44
C THR A 260 25.83 -8.20 -11.18
N ASN A 261 26.56 -7.48 -12.04
CA ASN A 261 26.76 -6.03 -11.91
C ASN A 261 25.46 -5.25 -12.16
N ARG A 262 24.65 -5.72 -13.12
CA ARG A 262 23.31 -5.20 -13.41
C ARG A 262 22.41 -5.29 -12.20
N LEU A 263 22.24 -6.49 -11.63
CA LEU A 263 21.39 -6.70 -10.45
C LEU A 263 21.86 -5.86 -9.26
N THR A 264 23.17 -5.83 -8.98
CA THR A 264 23.70 -5.00 -7.88
C THR A 264 23.43 -3.51 -8.10
N SER A 265 23.46 -3.05 -9.36
CA SER A 265 23.16 -1.67 -9.73
C SER A 265 21.67 -1.35 -9.63
N LEU A 266 20.79 -2.28 -10.02
CA LEU A 266 19.33 -2.14 -9.88
C LEU A 266 18.91 -2.11 -8.41
N VAL A 267 19.51 -2.94 -7.55
CA VAL A 267 19.29 -2.90 -6.09
C VAL A 267 19.62 -1.51 -5.55
N ARG A 268 20.80 -0.96 -5.88
CA ARG A 268 21.19 0.40 -5.46
C ARG A 268 20.22 1.46 -5.96
N LYS A 269 19.80 1.39 -7.22
CA LYS A 269 18.83 2.32 -7.82
C LYS A 269 17.46 2.21 -7.16
N ALA A 270 17.00 1.00 -6.82
CA ALA A 270 15.74 0.77 -6.16
C ALA A 270 15.76 1.31 -4.72
N THR A 271 16.84 1.07 -3.97
CA THR A 271 17.00 1.53 -2.59
C THR A 271 17.21 3.03 -2.45
N LEU A 272 18.10 3.62 -3.27
CA LEU A 272 18.46 5.04 -3.19
C LEU A 272 17.62 5.93 -4.13
N GLY A 273 16.73 5.31 -4.91
CA GLY A 273 15.84 6.00 -5.82
C GLY A 273 14.60 6.54 -5.12
N ARG A 274 13.51 6.64 -5.89
CA ARG A 274 12.23 7.09 -5.37
C ARG A 274 11.50 5.91 -4.72
N LEU A 275 11.38 5.96 -3.39
CA LEU A 275 10.60 5.01 -2.60
C LEU A 275 9.10 5.36 -2.62
N THR A 276 8.23 4.39 -2.35
CA THR A 276 6.78 4.64 -2.18
C THR A 276 6.52 5.62 -1.05
N LEU A 277 7.29 5.51 0.05
CA LEU A 277 7.35 6.46 1.15
C LEU A 277 8.83 6.83 1.37
N PRO A 278 9.24 8.08 1.10
CA PRO A 278 10.60 8.53 1.34
C PRO A 278 10.99 8.45 2.83
N CYS A 279 12.14 7.82 3.12
CA CYS A 279 12.67 7.62 4.47
C CYS A 279 14.20 7.55 4.45
N ASP A 280 14.83 7.57 5.63
CA ASP A 280 16.21 7.08 5.77
C ASP A 280 16.20 5.54 5.73
N VAL A 281 16.89 4.97 4.74
CA VAL A 281 16.99 3.51 4.57
C VAL A 281 17.76 2.84 5.71
N ALA A 282 18.64 3.57 6.40
CA ALA A 282 19.36 3.07 7.58
C ALA A 282 18.45 2.87 8.80
N SER A 283 17.22 3.39 8.75
CA SER A 283 16.23 3.23 9.81
C SER A 283 15.38 1.96 9.70
N ALA A 284 15.59 1.15 8.65
CA ALA A 284 14.81 -0.06 8.38
C ALA A 284 15.27 -1.24 9.25
N ASP A 285 14.32 -1.90 9.91
CA ASP A 285 14.57 -3.10 10.73
C ASP A 285 14.83 -4.35 9.88
N ARG A 286 14.11 -4.50 8.76
CA ARG A 286 14.15 -5.67 7.87
C ARG A 286 14.10 -5.25 6.42
N GLY A 287 14.57 -6.13 5.55
CA GLY A 287 14.44 -5.91 4.11
C GLY A 287 14.36 -7.18 3.29
N LEU A 288 13.86 -7.04 2.08
CA LEU A 288 13.76 -8.10 1.09
C LEU A 288 14.13 -7.53 -0.29
N VAL A 289 15.05 -8.20 -0.96
CA VAL A 289 15.43 -7.92 -2.35
C VAL A 289 14.78 -8.95 -3.27
N VAL A 290 14.00 -8.49 -4.24
CA VAL A 290 13.40 -9.35 -5.25
C VAL A 290 13.92 -8.95 -6.63
N ALA A 291 14.65 -9.85 -7.28
CA ALA A 291 15.09 -9.65 -8.66
C ALA A 291 14.12 -10.33 -9.64
N SER A 292 13.53 -9.56 -10.54
CA SER A 292 12.54 -10.02 -11.51
C SER A 292 13.02 -9.85 -12.96
N GLY A 293 12.60 -10.73 -13.86
CA GLY A 293 12.94 -10.64 -15.28
C GLY A 293 13.21 -12.01 -15.93
N PRO A 294 13.66 -12.06 -17.19
CA PRO A 294 13.87 -13.33 -17.87
C PRO A 294 14.98 -14.15 -17.18
N PRO A 295 14.82 -15.49 -17.05
CA PRO A 295 15.78 -16.34 -16.35
C PRO A 295 17.22 -16.20 -16.85
N SER A 296 17.40 -15.93 -18.15
CA SER A 296 18.70 -15.74 -18.79
C SER A 296 19.42 -14.44 -18.40
N TYR A 297 18.81 -13.57 -17.59
CA TYR A 297 19.43 -12.35 -17.06
C TYR A 297 19.45 -12.30 -15.54
N LEU A 298 18.89 -13.32 -14.87
CA LEU A 298 18.90 -13.44 -13.42
C LEU A 298 20.04 -14.38 -12.99
N ASN A 299 20.72 -14.02 -11.91
CA ASN A 299 21.66 -14.93 -11.28
C ASN A 299 21.69 -14.79 -9.76
N ARG A 300 21.90 -15.92 -9.09
CA ARG A 300 21.99 -16.01 -7.63
C ARG A 300 23.05 -15.07 -7.04
N LYS A 301 24.20 -14.96 -7.71
CA LYS A 301 25.34 -14.16 -7.25
C LYS A 301 25.03 -12.66 -7.22
N GLY A 302 24.23 -12.16 -8.17
CA GLY A 302 23.77 -10.77 -8.22
C GLY A 302 22.78 -10.47 -7.11
N VAL A 303 21.82 -11.37 -6.87
CA VAL A 303 20.88 -11.26 -5.76
C VAL A 303 21.60 -11.23 -4.42
N GLU A 304 22.53 -12.16 -4.17
CA GLU A 304 23.30 -12.21 -2.92
C GLU A 304 24.18 -10.99 -2.69
N ARG A 305 24.81 -10.45 -3.74
CA ARG A 305 25.57 -9.19 -3.64
C ARG A 305 24.68 -7.99 -3.38
N GLY A 306 23.49 -7.97 -3.99
CA GLY A 306 22.46 -6.98 -3.72
C GLY A 306 22.01 -7.01 -2.25
N ARG A 307 21.71 -8.21 -1.76
CA ARG A 307 21.34 -8.50 -0.38
C ARG A 307 22.40 -8.01 0.59
N GLN A 308 23.66 -8.39 0.38
CA GLN A 308 24.79 -7.96 1.22
C GLN A 308 25.01 -6.44 1.17
N TRP A 309 24.87 -5.82 0.00
CA TRP A 309 24.97 -4.37 -0.10
C TRP A 309 23.84 -3.68 0.68
N LEU A 310 22.63 -4.22 0.66
CA LEU A 310 21.51 -3.70 1.43
C LEU A 310 21.69 -3.90 2.94
N GLU A 311 22.28 -5.03 3.38
CA GLU A 311 22.69 -5.24 4.77
C GLU A 311 23.68 -4.15 5.22
N ASP A 312 24.68 -3.83 4.40
CA ASP A 312 25.67 -2.79 4.71
C ASP A 312 25.04 -1.39 4.79
N GLU A 313 24.07 -1.09 3.90
CA GLU A 313 23.42 0.22 3.83
C GLU A 313 22.39 0.42 4.95
N THR A 314 21.64 -0.63 5.29
CA THR A 314 20.59 -0.57 6.33
C THR A 314 21.14 -0.83 7.74
N GLY A 315 22.26 -1.54 7.86
CA GLY A 315 22.74 -2.08 9.13
C GLY A 315 21.88 -3.22 9.69
N SER A 316 20.85 -3.67 8.97
CA SER A 316 19.97 -4.76 9.38
C SER A 316 20.62 -6.13 9.13
N MET A 317 20.46 -7.03 10.09
CA MET A 317 20.87 -8.44 9.96
C MET A 317 19.75 -9.34 9.40
N GLU A 318 18.57 -8.78 9.10
CA GLU A 318 17.39 -9.52 8.65
C GLU A 318 17.02 -9.16 7.20
N ILE A 319 18.03 -9.15 6.32
CA ILE A 319 17.84 -8.92 4.89
C ILE A 319 17.73 -10.26 4.14
N ARG A 320 16.59 -10.43 3.49
CA ARG A 320 16.26 -11.57 2.63
C ARG A 320 16.46 -11.23 1.17
N GLY A 321 16.53 -12.25 0.32
CA GLY A 321 16.59 -12.02 -1.12
C GLY A 321 16.28 -13.26 -1.93
N GLY A 322 15.71 -13.05 -3.11
CA GLY A 322 15.46 -14.11 -4.08
C GLY A 322 15.18 -13.56 -5.47
N ASP A 323 15.01 -14.47 -6.40
CA ASP A 323 14.59 -14.16 -7.76
C ASP A 323 13.10 -14.48 -8.00
N TYR A 324 12.54 -13.81 -9.00
CA TYR A 324 11.21 -14.03 -9.55
C TYR A 324 11.31 -14.07 -11.08
N PRO A 325 11.51 -15.26 -11.67
CA PRO A 325 11.67 -15.39 -13.12
C PRO A 325 10.36 -15.07 -13.86
N ILE A 326 10.38 -14.09 -14.77
CA ILE A 326 9.25 -13.69 -15.62
C ILE A 326 9.67 -13.76 -17.08
N THR A 327 8.97 -14.54 -17.90
CA THR A 327 9.32 -14.75 -19.31
C THR A 327 8.61 -13.80 -20.29
N VAL A 328 7.52 -13.16 -19.85
CA VAL A 328 6.68 -12.29 -20.70
C VAL A 328 7.14 -10.83 -20.76
N ARG A 329 8.18 -10.47 -19.99
CA ARG A 329 8.71 -9.09 -19.93
C ARG A 329 10.12 -9.02 -20.51
N ASP A 330 10.39 -7.97 -21.27
CA ASP A 330 11.70 -7.58 -21.81
C ASP A 330 12.50 -6.69 -20.87
N GLU A 331 12.28 -6.82 -19.56
CA GLU A 331 12.93 -6.01 -18.54
C GLU A 331 13.48 -6.85 -17.39
N VAL A 332 14.62 -6.41 -16.85
CA VAL A 332 15.13 -6.88 -15.56
C VAL A 332 14.87 -5.79 -14.53
N GLY A 333 14.15 -6.13 -13.48
CA GLY A 333 13.77 -5.23 -12.40
C GLY A 333 14.19 -5.73 -11.03
N THR A 334 14.39 -4.81 -10.10
CA THR A 334 14.58 -5.14 -8.69
C THR A 334 13.59 -4.36 -7.84
N VAL A 335 12.83 -5.09 -7.02
CA VAL A 335 12.02 -4.53 -5.94
C VAL A 335 12.80 -4.66 -4.65
N VAL A 336 12.82 -3.59 -3.84
CA VAL A 336 13.39 -3.59 -2.49
C VAL A 336 12.30 -3.20 -1.51
N LEU A 337 11.88 -4.14 -0.67
CA LEU A 337 10.99 -3.89 0.46
C LEU A 337 11.83 -3.55 1.68
N LEU A 338 11.51 -2.45 2.34
CA LEU A 338 12.07 -2.04 3.63
C LEU A 338 10.94 -1.98 4.65
N SER A 339 11.08 -2.71 5.75
CA SER A 339 10.04 -2.86 6.77
C SER A 339 10.57 -2.40 8.13
N GLY A 340 9.68 -1.81 8.93
CA GLY A 340 10.03 -1.22 10.22
C GLY A 340 10.84 0.07 10.07
N VAL A 341 10.54 0.90 9.05
CA VAL A 341 11.22 2.19 8.89
C VAL A 341 10.75 3.17 9.96
N THR A 342 11.69 3.90 10.56
CA THR A 342 11.41 4.78 11.72
C THR A 342 11.76 6.24 11.50
N ASP A 343 12.73 6.55 10.62
CA ASP A 343 13.08 7.92 10.24
C ASP A 343 12.36 8.29 8.93
N VAL A 344 11.15 8.83 9.09
CA VAL A 344 10.25 9.15 7.98
C VAL A 344 9.71 10.58 8.15
N PRO A 345 10.32 11.58 7.47
CA PRO A 345 9.91 12.98 7.62
C PRO A 345 8.43 13.25 7.33
N ARG A 346 7.83 12.48 6.41
CA ARG A 346 6.41 12.60 6.07
C ARG A 346 5.50 12.17 7.23
N ILE A 347 5.91 11.16 8.01
CA ILE A 347 5.15 10.71 9.18
C ILE A 347 5.27 11.72 10.31
N ASP A 348 6.45 12.28 10.53
CA ASP A 348 6.65 13.35 11.54
C ASP A 348 5.73 14.53 11.28
N GLN A 349 5.63 14.98 10.02
CA GLN A 349 4.69 16.04 9.61
C GLN A 349 3.23 15.69 9.93
N LEU A 350 2.81 14.45 9.68
CA LEU A 350 1.44 14.03 9.99
C LEU A 350 1.19 14.02 11.50
N GLN A 351 2.17 13.60 12.29
CA GLN A 351 2.08 13.62 13.75
C GLN A 351 1.98 15.06 14.28
N GLU A 352 2.76 16.00 13.75
CA GLU A 352 2.66 17.42 14.09
C GLU A 352 1.27 17.96 13.80
N VAL A 353 0.73 17.71 12.59
CA VAL A 353 -0.63 18.13 12.21
C VAL A 353 -1.70 17.53 13.15
N ALA A 354 -1.55 16.28 13.57
CA ALA A 354 -2.47 15.66 14.52
C ALA A 354 -2.44 16.34 15.89
N ILE A 355 -1.24 16.68 16.39
CA ILE A 355 -1.04 17.34 17.68
C ILE A 355 -1.64 18.75 17.64
N GLU A 356 -1.29 19.55 16.63
CA GLU A 356 -1.79 20.92 16.47
C GLU A 356 -3.33 20.97 16.39
N ALA A 357 -3.94 20.00 15.69
CA ALA A 357 -5.39 19.91 15.60
C ALA A 357 -6.05 19.53 16.94
N GLN A 358 -5.40 18.70 17.76
CA GLN A 358 -5.89 18.34 19.10
C GLN A 358 -5.82 19.54 20.05
N GLU A 359 -4.72 20.27 20.05
CA GLU A 359 -4.54 21.49 20.86
C GLU A 359 -5.57 22.56 20.47
N THR A 360 -5.72 22.82 19.17
CA THR A 360 -6.71 23.79 18.65
C THR A 360 -8.13 23.41 19.07
N THR A 361 -8.48 22.12 19.01
CA THR A 361 -9.82 21.65 19.41
C THR A 361 -10.04 21.85 20.91
N ALA A 362 -9.04 21.55 21.75
CA ALA A 362 -9.12 21.74 23.20
C ALA A 362 -9.27 23.22 23.58
N ASP A 363 -8.54 24.13 22.91
CA ASP A 363 -8.62 25.57 23.14
C ASP A 363 -9.99 26.15 22.75
N VAL A 364 -10.54 25.72 21.61
CA VAL A 364 -11.88 26.11 21.17
C VAL A 364 -12.94 25.63 22.18
N GLN A 365 -12.78 24.42 22.71
CA GLN A 365 -13.72 23.86 23.68
C GLN A 365 -13.64 24.60 25.03
N ALA A 366 -12.43 24.90 25.51
CA ALA A 366 -12.22 25.70 26.71
C ALA A 366 -12.81 27.12 26.58
N THR A 367 -12.59 27.76 25.42
CA THR A 367 -13.16 29.09 25.14
C THR A 367 -14.68 29.04 25.09
N ALA A 368 -15.26 28.02 24.45
CA ALA A 368 -16.71 27.86 24.41
C ALA A 368 -17.33 27.62 25.80
N ASP A 369 -16.64 26.87 26.67
CA ASP A 369 -17.07 26.65 28.05
C ASP A 369 -16.95 27.92 28.90
N GLU A 370 -15.89 28.72 28.72
CA GLU A 370 -15.74 30.03 29.36
C GLU A 370 -16.80 31.03 28.90
N ASP A 371 -17.05 31.13 27.59
CA ASP A 371 -18.10 31.97 27.01
C ASP A 371 -19.48 31.54 27.53
N PHE A 372 -19.77 30.23 27.56
CA PHE A 372 -21.01 29.69 28.11
C PHE A 372 -21.17 29.99 29.60
N ALA A 373 -20.11 29.84 30.39
CA ALA A 373 -20.11 30.18 31.81
C ALA A 373 -20.38 31.68 32.03
N SER A 374 -19.76 32.55 31.23
CA SER A 374 -19.97 34.01 31.31
C SER A 374 -21.41 34.43 31.01
N LEU A 375 -22.09 33.74 30.08
CA LEU A 375 -23.49 33.98 29.75
C LEU A 375 -24.43 33.52 30.89
N MET A 376 -24.06 32.44 31.60
CA MET A 376 -24.82 31.92 32.74
C MET A 376 -24.61 32.71 34.04
N ASP A 377 -23.52 33.47 34.15
CA ASP A 377 -23.18 34.32 35.32
C ASP A 377 -23.96 35.66 35.35
N THR A 378 -24.85 35.90 34.38
CA THR A 378 -25.72 37.10 34.37
C THR A 378 -26.94 36.99 35.30
N GLY A 379 -26.97 35.99 36.19
CA GLY A 379 -28.10 35.66 37.06
C GLY A 379 -28.30 36.52 38.32
N ASP A 380 -27.36 37.41 38.67
CA ASP A 380 -27.43 38.20 39.93
C ASP A 380 -27.73 39.71 39.75
N GLU A 381 -27.99 40.20 38.53
CA GLU A 381 -28.38 41.61 38.28
C GLU A 381 -29.88 41.81 37.96
N LEU A 382 -30.76 40.94 38.47
CA LEU A 382 -32.23 41.11 38.37
C LEU A 382 -32.93 41.35 39.71
N ASP A 383 -32.27 42.02 40.66
CA ASP A 383 -32.95 42.55 41.86
C ASP A 383 -32.61 44.04 42.09
N ALA A 384 -33.56 44.90 41.72
CA ALA A 384 -34.04 46.09 42.47
C ALA A 384 -34.61 47.18 41.52
N LEU A 385 -35.75 46.90 40.87
CA LEU A 385 -36.55 47.93 40.22
C LEU A 385 -38.05 47.68 40.39
N PHE A 386 -38.51 47.39 41.62
CA PHE A 386 -39.92 47.55 42.01
C PHE A 386 -40.06 47.90 43.49
#